data_AF-A0A3P2AGX8-F1
#
_entry.id   AF-A0A3P2AGX8-F1
#
_cell.length_a   1.000
_cell.length_b   1.000
_cell.length_c   1.000
_cell.angle_alpha   90.00
_cell.angle_beta   90.00
_cell.angle_gamma   90.00
#
_symmetry.space_group_name_H-M   'P 1'
#
loop_
_entity.id
_entity.type
_entity.pdbx_description
1 polymer ?
#
loop_
_entity_poly.entity_id
_entity_poly.type
_entity_poly.pdbx_seq_one_letter_code
_entity_poly.pdbx_strand_id
1 'polypeptide(L)'
;MNVSKGFLKKLFGKDRIESVVLKENGFTIRMEKGEEIPLAFDQVKAVKSNFYFDQSTPYRMVTFVMKDEKEYTLNVSSDRAEIDSILQHYAKYQLQGDLPENVGAIKLILQYGLNDYTLRLENGSLIETKNGQESIYPLSTMEYYRVDKPSNLINLKFKDKKMFVRLSALHVTNLWLVMQILERVSEDKSWLI
;
A
#
# COMPACT_ATOMS: atom_id res chain seq x y z
N MET A 1 0.04 14.87 -19.01
CA MET A 1 0.08 16.05 -18.11
C MET A 1 1.49 16.18 -17.57
N ASN A 2 2.14 17.34 -17.78
CA ASN A 2 3.39 17.69 -17.10
C ASN A 2 3.01 18.53 -15.88
N VAL A 3 3.38 18.06 -14.68
CA VAL A 3 3.25 18.85 -13.45
C VAL A 3 4.64 19.17 -12.94
N SER A 4 4.90 20.46 -12.75
CA SER A 4 6.23 21.01 -12.50
C SER A 4 6.46 21.39 -11.04
N LYS A 5 7.71 21.16 -10.63
CA LYS A 5 8.53 21.87 -9.63
C LYS A 5 8.08 21.87 -8.17
N GLY A 6 8.75 21.02 -7.39
CA GLY A 6 9.00 21.24 -5.96
C GLY A 6 9.36 19.94 -5.24
N PHE A 7 10.60 19.43 -5.37
CA PHE A 7 10.93 18.13 -4.78
C PHE A 7 12.34 18.03 -4.18
N LEU A 8 12.41 17.93 -2.86
CA LEU A 8 13.48 17.21 -2.17
C LEU A 8 13.09 15.72 -2.13
N LYS A 9 13.48 15.01 -3.19
CA LYS A 9 13.29 13.58 -3.36
C LYS A 9 14.65 12.89 -3.18
N LYS A 10 14.89 12.23 -2.04
CA LYS A 10 16.12 11.46 -1.77
C LYS A 10 15.95 10.02 -2.24
N LEU A 11 16.72 9.64 -3.26
CA LEU A 11 17.19 8.27 -3.44
C LEU A 11 18.57 8.20 -2.79
N PHE A 12 18.92 7.14 -2.05
CA PHE A 12 20.23 7.03 -1.37
C PHE A 12 21.38 7.44 -2.32
N GLY A 13 22.03 8.59 -2.02
CA GLY A 13 23.22 9.10 -2.71
C GLY A 13 23.00 10.12 -3.84
N LYS A 14 21.77 10.46 -4.26
CA LYS A 14 21.52 11.48 -5.30
C LYS A 14 20.33 12.37 -4.94
N ASP A 15 20.59 13.67 -4.83
CA ASP A 15 19.74 14.56 -4.05
C ASP A 15 18.47 15.10 -4.73
N ARG A 16 18.22 14.86 -6.04
CA ARG A 16 17.11 15.54 -6.73
C ARG A 16 16.48 14.74 -7.88
N ILE A 17 15.30 14.18 -7.63
CA ILE A 17 14.39 13.66 -8.66
C ILE A 17 13.62 14.84 -9.27
N GLU A 18 13.73 15.01 -10.58
CA GLU A 18 13.02 16.01 -11.38
C GLU A 18 11.56 15.61 -11.61
N SER A 19 11.30 14.37 -11.99
CA SER A 19 9.95 13.86 -12.27
C SER A 19 9.85 12.34 -12.14
N VAL A 20 8.62 11.85 -11.95
CA VAL A 20 8.27 10.44 -12.05
C VAL A 20 7.33 10.26 -13.24
N VAL A 21 7.64 9.31 -14.11
CA VAL A 21 6.83 9.03 -15.31
C VAL A 21 6.28 7.61 -15.21
N LEU A 22 4.96 7.48 -15.07
CA LEU A 22 4.28 6.19 -15.05
C LEU A 22 4.41 5.49 -16.43
N LYS A 23 4.64 4.19 -16.38
CA LYS A 23 4.72 3.27 -17.53
C LYS A 23 3.76 2.12 -17.30
N GLU A 24 3.33 1.42 -18.34
CA GLU A 24 2.33 0.33 -18.21
C GLU A 24 2.63 -0.66 -17.06
N ASN A 25 3.87 -1.10 -16.92
CA ASN A 25 4.32 -2.10 -15.95
C ASN A 25 5.30 -1.55 -14.89
N GLY A 26 5.30 -0.23 -14.65
CA GLY A 26 6.24 0.37 -13.71
C GLY A 26 6.26 1.90 -13.78
N PHE A 27 7.42 2.46 -13.48
CA PHE A 27 7.67 3.89 -13.65
C PHE A 27 9.15 4.18 -13.85
N THR A 28 9.44 5.37 -14.38
CA THR A 28 10.80 5.88 -14.53
C THR A 28 10.96 7.09 -13.63
N ILE A 29 12.00 7.08 -12.80
CA ILE A 29 12.45 8.23 -12.03
C ILE A 29 13.45 9.01 -12.89
N ARG A 30 13.18 10.29 -13.14
CA ARG A 30 14.12 11.20 -13.82
C ARG A 30 14.82 12.08 -12.81
N MET A 31 16.14 12.12 -12.85
CA MET A 31 16.97 12.96 -11.99
C MET A 31 17.31 14.28 -12.70
N GLU A 32 17.59 15.35 -11.94
CA GLU A 32 17.92 16.68 -12.51
C GLU A 32 19.13 16.72 -13.47
N LYS A 33 19.97 15.67 -13.47
CA LYS A 33 21.12 15.54 -14.38
C LYS A 33 20.83 14.69 -15.63
N GLY A 34 19.56 14.40 -15.90
CA GLY A 34 19.13 13.57 -17.04
C GLY A 34 19.32 12.07 -16.85
N GLU A 35 19.76 11.63 -15.67
CA GLU A 35 19.80 10.20 -15.32
C GLU A 35 18.37 9.67 -15.15
N GLU A 36 18.10 8.52 -15.74
CA GLU A 36 16.82 7.82 -15.64
C GLU A 36 17.00 6.50 -14.90
N ILE A 37 16.15 6.25 -13.90
CA ILE A 37 16.12 5.00 -13.13
C ILE A 37 14.78 4.32 -13.39
N PRO A 38 14.74 3.25 -14.20
CA PRO A 38 13.53 2.48 -14.41
C PRO A 38 13.26 1.56 -13.21
N LEU A 39 12.01 1.51 -12.77
CA LEU A 39 11.51 0.59 -11.75
C LEU A 39 10.34 -0.20 -12.32
N ALA A 40 10.56 -1.48 -12.56
CA ALA A 40 9.56 -2.41 -13.05
C ALA A 40 8.83 -3.08 -11.87
N PHE A 41 7.50 -3.14 -11.93
CA PHE A 41 6.68 -3.64 -10.83
C PHE A 41 6.81 -5.14 -10.59
N ASP A 42 7.15 -5.91 -11.61
CA ASP A 42 7.45 -7.35 -11.49
C ASP A 42 8.72 -7.62 -10.65
N GLN A 43 9.59 -6.61 -10.50
CA GLN A 43 10.78 -6.65 -9.66
C GLN A 43 10.53 -6.12 -8.25
N VAL A 44 9.34 -5.58 -7.96
CA VAL A 44 8.97 -5.11 -6.62
C VAL A 44 8.56 -6.31 -5.76
N LYS A 45 9.26 -6.47 -4.63
CA LYS A 45 8.94 -7.46 -3.59
C LYS A 45 7.89 -6.91 -2.62
N ALA A 46 8.03 -5.65 -2.22
CA ALA A 46 7.09 -4.99 -1.32
C ALA A 46 7.08 -3.48 -1.52
N VAL A 47 5.98 -2.82 -1.15
CA VAL A 47 5.91 -1.37 -1.03
C VAL A 47 5.60 -1.02 0.42
N LYS A 48 6.44 -0.20 1.04
CA LYS A 48 6.26 0.30 2.41
C LYS A 48 5.82 1.76 2.34
N SER A 49 4.78 2.13 3.06
CA SER A 49 4.19 3.49 3.01
C SER A 49 4.25 4.16 4.39
N ASN A 50 5.47 4.37 4.89
CA ASN A 50 5.69 4.96 6.21
C ASN A 50 5.08 6.37 6.29
N PHE A 51 4.33 6.64 7.36
CA PHE A 51 3.71 7.94 7.66
C PHE A 51 2.72 8.47 6.62
N TYR A 52 2.25 7.64 5.69
CA TYR A 52 1.40 8.09 4.59
C TYR A 52 0.12 8.84 5.04
N PHE A 53 -0.48 8.41 6.15
CA PHE A 53 -1.69 9.02 6.73
C PHE A 53 -1.44 9.98 7.89
N ASP A 54 -0.19 10.14 8.30
CA ASP A 54 0.14 11.07 9.35
C ASP A 54 0.18 12.49 8.76
N GLN A 55 -0.82 13.29 9.12
CA GLN A 55 -0.93 14.68 8.65
C GLN A 55 0.00 15.61 9.43
N SER A 56 0.61 15.15 10.52
CA SER A 56 1.56 15.93 11.32
C SER A 56 2.99 15.85 10.77
N THR A 57 3.29 14.85 9.93
CA THR A 57 4.57 14.74 9.25
C THR A 57 4.58 15.64 7.99
N PRO A 58 5.62 16.47 7.80
CA PRO A 58 5.68 17.42 6.69
C PRO A 58 5.99 16.75 5.34
N TYR A 59 6.06 15.41 5.31
CA TYR A 59 6.38 14.65 4.12
C TYR A 59 5.81 13.24 4.18
N ARG A 60 5.50 12.68 3.02
CA ARG A 60 5.02 11.31 2.84
C ARG A 60 6.08 10.48 2.13
N MET A 61 6.32 9.26 2.63
CA MET A 61 7.32 8.37 2.06
C MET A 61 6.70 7.07 1.57
N VAL A 62 7.08 6.68 0.36
CA VAL A 62 6.83 5.35 -0.18
C VAL A 62 8.17 4.72 -0.53
N THR A 63 8.44 3.53 -0.03
CA THR A 63 9.65 2.77 -0.31
C THR A 63 9.31 1.51 -1.06
N PHE A 64 9.86 1.37 -2.26
CA PHE A 64 9.79 0.15 -3.06
C PHE A 64 10.97 -0.73 -2.68
N VAL A 65 10.68 -1.89 -2.09
CA VAL A 65 11.65 -2.94 -1.82
C VAL A 65 11.64 -3.87 -3.02
N MET A 66 12.78 -3.99 -3.68
CA MET A 66 12.96 -4.83 -4.85
C MET A 66 13.27 -6.29 -4.45
N LYS A 67 13.14 -7.21 -5.39
CA LYS A 67 13.50 -8.63 -5.20
C LYS A 67 14.99 -8.85 -4.91
N ASP A 68 15.86 -7.93 -5.36
CA ASP A 68 17.29 -7.91 -5.03
C ASP A 68 17.60 -7.18 -3.71
N GLU A 69 16.57 -6.93 -2.89
CA GLU A 69 16.60 -6.21 -1.61
C GLU A 69 17.03 -4.74 -1.69
N LYS A 70 17.19 -4.16 -2.90
CA LYS A 70 17.39 -2.72 -3.04
C LYS A 70 16.12 -1.98 -2.62
N GLU A 71 16.30 -0.85 -1.94
CA GLU A 71 15.20 0.02 -1.51
C GLU A 71 15.23 1.35 -2.26
N TYR A 72 14.10 1.72 -2.85
CA TYR A 72 13.89 2.98 -3.55
C TYR A 72 12.82 3.79 -2.83
N THR A 73 13.25 4.80 -2.07
CA THR A 73 12.33 5.69 -1.36
C THR A 73 11.98 6.91 -2.19
N LEU A 74 10.70 7.14 -2.39
CA LEU A 74 10.12 8.37 -2.89
C LEU A 74 9.60 9.18 -1.71
N ASN A 75 10.04 10.43 -1.62
CA ASN A 75 9.61 11.38 -0.62
C ASN A 75 8.85 12.53 -1.30
N VAL A 76 7.63 12.80 -0.84
CA VAL A 76 6.82 13.92 -1.33
C VAL A 76 6.40 14.83 -0.18
N SER A 77 6.89 16.06 -0.22
CA SER A 77 6.69 17.08 0.82
C SER A 77 5.41 17.91 0.67
N SER A 78 4.71 17.85 -0.47
CA SER A 78 3.59 18.76 -0.75
C SER A 78 2.41 18.15 -1.50
N ASP A 79 2.63 17.34 -2.55
CA ASP A 79 1.54 16.83 -3.38
C ASP A 79 1.22 15.34 -3.13
N ARG A 80 0.11 15.09 -2.42
CA ARG A 80 -0.40 13.74 -2.20
C ARG A 80 -0.75 13.03 -3.52
N ALA A 81 -1.19 13.77 -4.54
CA ALA A 81 -1.70 13.18 -5.77
C ALA A 81 -0.64 12.36 -6.54
N GLU A 82 0.64 12.77 -6.49
CA GLU A 82 1.70 12.03 -7.18
C GLU A 82 1.94 10.65 -6.53
N ILE A 83 2.02 10.59 -5.20
CA ILE A 83 2.18 9.31 -4.49
C ILE A 83 0.92 8.46 -4.66
N ASP A 84 -0.26 9.03 -4.50
CA ASP A 84 -1.53 8.31 -4.66
C ASP A 84 -1.61 7.72 -6.08
N SER A 85 -1.20 8.45 -7.09
CA SER A 85 -1.15 7.97 -8.48
C SER A 85 -0.18 6.81 -8.67
N ILE A 86 1.02 6.85 -8.08
CA ILE A 86 1.99 5.74 -8.14
C ILE A 86 1.45 4.51 -7.42
N LEU A 87 0.88 4.68 -6.23
CA LEU A 87 0.30 3.58 -5.44
C LEU A 87 -0.91 2.96 -6.15
N GLN A 88 -1.77 3.78 -6.73
CA GLN A 88 -2.90 3.34 -7.54
C GLN A 88 -2.43 2.58 -8.79
N HIS A 89 -1.37 3.06 -9.45
CA HIS A 89 -0.81 2.40 -10.62
C HIS A 89 -0.19 1.04 -10.28
N TYR A 90 0.53 0.97 -9.16
CA TYR A 90 1.05 -0.30 -8.64
C TYR A 90 -0.07 -1.26 -8.23
N ALA A 91 -1.14 -0.75 -7.59
CA ALA A 91 -2.31 -1.53 -7.23
C ALA A 91 -3.01 -2.12 -8.47
N LYS A 92 -3.21 -1.32 -9.51
CA LYS A 92 -3.80 -1.77 -10.79
C LYS A 92 -2.97 -2.88 -11.42
N TYR A 93 -1.64 -2.75 -11.39
CA TYR A 93 -0.74 -3.80 -11.87
C TYR A 93 -0.89 -5.09 -11.05
N GLN A 94 -0.90 -5.02 -9.72
CA GLN A 94 -1.04 -6.19 -8.84
C GLN A 94 -2.39 -6.91 -9.01
N LEU A 95 -3.45 -6.15 -9.27
CA LEU A 95 -4.79 -6.68 -9.53
C LEU A 95 -4.99 -7.18 -10.97
N GLN A 96 -4.02 -6.94 -11.86
CA GLN A 96 -4.15 -7.16 -13.31
C GLN A 96 -5.38 -6.46 -13.91
N GLY A 97 -5.73 -5.28 -13.37
CA GLY A 97 -6.97 -4.59 -13.69
C GLY A 97 -7.35 -3.57 -12.62
N ASP A 98 -8.51 -2.95 -12.81
CA ASP A 98 -9.06 -2.02 -11.82
C ASP A 98 -9.56 -2.77 -10.57
N LEU A 99 -9.81 -2.03 -9.48
CA LEU A 99 -10.39 -2.60 -8.27
C LEU A 99 -11.74 -3.25 -8.61
N PRO A 100 -11.89 -4.58 -8.47
CA PRO A 100 -13.13 -5.24 -8.83
C PRO A 100 -14.26 -4.79 -7.92
N GLU A 101 -15.49 -4.77 -8.46
CA GLU A 101 -16.68 -4.44 -7.67
C GLU A 101 -16.90 -5.44 -6.54
N ASN A 102 -16.67 -6.72 -6.84
CA ASN A 102 -16.74 -7.78 -5.86
C ASN A 102 -15.35 -8.03 -5.24
N VAL A 103 -15.18 -7.61 -3.98
CA VAL A 103 -13.96 -7.85 -3.18
C VAL A 103 -13.64 -9.35 -3.08
N GLY A 104 -14.63 -10.23 -3.22
CA GLY A 104 -14.49 -11.68 -3.29
C GLY A 104 -13.58 -12.18 -4.42
N ALA A 105 -13.44 -11.41 -5.50
CA ALA A 105 -12.60 -11.75 -6.64
C ALA A 105 -11.11 -11.37 -6.43
N ILE A 106 -10.78 -10.62 -5.37
CA ILE A 106 -9.42 -10.16 -5.14
C ILE A 106 -8.56 -11.28 -4.55
N LYS A 107 -7.38 -11.46 -5.15
CA LYS A 107 -6.30 -12.30 -4.62
C LYS A 107 -5.03 -11.48 -4.52
N LEU A 108 -4.63 -11.14 -3.30
CA LEU A 108 -3.51 -10.24 -3.07
C LEU A 108 -2.83 -10.49 -1.73
N ILE A 109 -1.51 -10.43 -1.70
CA ILE A 109 -0.75 -10.39 -0.44
C ILE A 109 -0.74 -8.95 0.09
N LEU A 110 -1.31 -8.75 1.27
CA LEU A 110 -1.41 -7.44 1.91
C LEU A 110 -0.20 -7.12 2.77
N GLN A 111 0.43 -8.12 3.38
CA GLN A 111 1.64 -7.98 4.19
C GLN A 111 2.43 -9.29 4.12
N TYR A 112 3.71 -9.21 3.80
CA TYR A 112 4.60 -10.36 3.68
C TYR A 112 5.87 -10.18 4.53
N GLY A 113 6.19 -11.16 5.38
CA GLY A 113 7.58 -11.39 5.79
C GLY A 113 8.07 -10.67 7.06
N LEU A 114 7.29 -10.65 8.15
CA LEU A 114 7.82 -10.37 9.50
C LEU A 114 7.58 -11.54 10.43
N ASN A 115 8.63 -12.28 10.82
CA ASN A 115 8.53 -13.39 11.78
C ASN A 115 7.45 -14.42 11.39
N ASP A 116 7.52 -14.94 10.16
CA ASP A 116 6.54 -15.89 9.60
C ASP A 116 5.08 -15.38 9.62
N TYR A 117 4.92 -14.06 9.64
CA TYR A 117 3.64 -13.39 9.50
C TYR A 117 3.37 -13.05 8.05
N THR A 118 2.23 -13.52 7.55
CA THR A 118 1.67 -13.13 6.27
C THR A 118 0.21 -12.79 6.44
N LEU A 119 -0.23 -11.76 5.74
CA LEU A 119 -1.63 -11.37 5.67
C LEU A 119 -1.99 -11.24 4.20
N ARG A 120 -2.98 -12.01 3.75
CA ARG A 120 -3.45 -11.99 2.36
C ARG A 120 -4.96 -11.83 2.30
N LEU A 121 -5.43 -11.24 1.22
CA LEU A 121 -6.83 -11.23 0.84
C LEU A 121 -7.05 -12.26 -0.25
N GLU A 122 -7.97 -13.19 -0.02
CA GLU A 122 -8.27 -14.25 -0.95
C GLU A 122 -9.72 -14.69 -0.78
N ASN A 123 -10.46 -14.80 -1.90
CA ASN A 123 -11.84 -15.31 -1.93
C ASN A 123 -12.76 -14.60 -0.91
N GLY A 124 -12.63 -13.27 -0.79
CA GLY A 124 -13.45 -12.46 0.12
C GLY A 124 -13.12 -12.63 1.61
N SER A 125 -11.99 -13.26 1.92
CA SER A 125 -11.51 -13.47 3.28
C SER A 125 -10.12 -12.90 3.47
N LEU A 126 -9.91 -12.32 4.64
CA LEU A 126 -8.59 -11.98 5.14
C LEU A 126 -7.98 -13.24 5.77
N ILE A 127 -6.84 -13.69 5.27
CA ILE A 127 -6.13 -14.86 5.77
C ILE A 127 -4.84 -14.39 6.43
N GLU A 128 -4.76 -14.62 7.74
CA GLU A 128 -3.59 -14.33 8.57
C GLU A 128 -2.84 -15.64 8.81
N THR A 129 -1.61 -15.73 8.33
CA THR A 129 -0.70 -16.83 8.62
C THR A 129 0.33 -16.35 9.63
N LYS A 130 0.46 -17.04 10.77
CA LYS A 130 1.46 -16.75 11.80
C LYS A 130 2.09 -18.04 12.29
N ASN A 131 3.41 -18.16 12.22
CA ASN A 131 4.14 -19.37 12.63
C ASN A 131 3.57 -20.66 12.00
N GLY A 132 3.17 -20.59 10.72
CA GLY A 132 2.58 -21.71 9.99
C GLY A 132 1.10 -22.01 10.31
N GLN A 133 0.47 -21.29 11.24
CA GLN A 133 -0.96 -21.42 11.50
C GLN A 133 -1.76 -20.38 10.73
N GLU A 134 -2.80 -20.81 10.02
CA GLU A 134 -3.71 -19.93 9.29
C GLU A 134 -4.99 -19.65 10.08
N SER A 135 -5.35 -18.37 10.15
CA SER A 135 -6.64 -17.88 10.64
C SER A 135 -7.35 -17.17 9.50
N ILE A 136 -8.61 -17.56 9.26
CA ILE A 136 -9.43 -17.04 8.17
C ILE A 136 -10.51 -16.14 8.75
N TYR A 137 -10.63 -14.92 8.22
CA TYR A 137 -11.60 -13.91 8.64
C TYR A 137 -12.42 -13.44 7.42
N PRO A 138 -13.66 -13.90 7.25
CA PRO A 138 -14.53 -13.45 6.17
C PRO A 138 -14.79 -11.94 6.24
N LEU A 139 -14.60 -11.20 5.16
CA LEU A 139 -14.85 -9.75 5.14
C LEU A 139 -16.33 -9.41 5.35
N SER A 140 -17.24 -10.33 5.02
CA SER A 140 -18.67 -10.20 5.30
C SER A 140 -18.97 -10.01 6.79
N THR A 141 -18.15 -10.57 7.69
CA THR A 141 -18.32 -10.43 9.15
C THR A 141 -17.55 -9.25 9.76
N MET A 142 -16.81 -8.47 8.96
CA MET A 142 -16.14 -7.26 9.45
C MET A 142 -17.17 -6.22 9.92
N GLU A 143 -17.02 -5.67 11.12
CA GLU A 143 -17.93 -4.65 11.64
C GLU A 143 -17.45 -3.24 11.31
N TYR A 144 -16.18 -2.96 11.57
CA TYR A 144 -15.54 -1.70 11.25
C TYR A 144 -14.02 -1.86 11.24
N TYR A 145 -13.33 -0.85 10.73
CA TYR A 145 -11.89 -0.70 10.84
C TYR A 145 -11.52 0.63 11.49
N ARG A 146 -10.33 0.70 12.10
CA ARG A 146 -9.78 1.95 12.66
C ARG A 146 -8.31 2.06 12.34
N VAL A 147 -7.91 3.21 11.80
CA VAL A 147 -6.50 3.59 11.65
C VAL A 147 -6.02 4.26 12.95
N ASP A 148 -5.06 3.62 13.61
CA ASP A 148 -4.36 4.16 14.78
C ASP A 148 -3.07 4.84 14.32
N LYS A 149 -3.13 6.17 14.15
CA LYS A 149 -2.05 6.97 13.57
C LYS A 149 -0.76 6.91 14.42
N PRO A 150 -0.78 7.12 15.76
CA PRO A 150 0.43 7.02 16.59
C PRO A 150 1.16 5.69 16.47
N SER A 151 0.41 4.58 16.40
CA SER A 151 0.99 3.23 16.36
C SER A 151 1.28 2.74 14.94
N ASN A 152 0.90 3.50 13.91
CA ASN A 152 0.89 3.06 12.50
C ASN A 152 0.21 1.68 12.33
N LEU A 153 -0.96 1.50 12.94
CA LEU A 153 -1.74 0.26 12.86
C LEU A 153 -3.09 0.47 12.19
N ILE A 154 -3.56 -0.54 11.45
CA ILE A 154 -4.97 -0.67 11.07
C ILE A 154 -5.56 -1.80 11.90
N ASN A 155 -6.57 -1.49 12.71
CA ASN A 155 -7.29 -2.46 13.50
C ASN A 155 -8.59 -2.85 12.78
N LEU A 156 -8.83 -4.14 12.59
CA LEU A 156 -10.04 -4.69 12.00
C LEU A 156 -10.86 -5.44 13.05
N LYS A 157 -12.13 -5.09 13.19
CA LYS A 157 -13.08 -5.76 14.07
C LYS A 157 -13.99 -6.68 13.26
N PHE A 158 -14.19 -7.91 13.72
CA PHE A 158 -15.12 -8.88 13.16
C PHE A 158 -16.16 -9.29 14.21
N LYS A 159 -17.42 -9.50 13.79
CA LYS A 159 -18.57 -9.85 14.66
C LYS A 159 -18.24 -11.00 15.60
N ASP A 160 -17.66 -12.06 15.04
CA ASP A 160 -17.44 -13.32 15.75
C ASP A 160 -16.09 -13.39 16.49
N LYS A 161 -15.38 -12.26 16.61
CA LYS A 161 -14.04 -12.22 17.22
C LYS A 161 -14.00 -11.22 18.36
N LYS A 162 -13.54 -11.69 19.53
CA LYS A 162 -13.31 -10.83 20.70
C LYS A 162 -12.16 -9.84 20.46
N MET A 163 -11.12 -10.25 19.74
CA MET A 163 -9.92 -9.45 19.47
C MET A 163 -9.92 -8.85 18.06
N PHE A 164 -9.14 -7.78 17.88
CA PHE A 164 -8.90 -7.15 16.58
C PHE A 164 -7.81 -7.90 15.81
N VAL A 165 -7.97 -8.01 14.50
CA VAL A 165 -6.85 -8.29 13.60
C VAL A 165 -6.11 -6.98 13.38
N ARG A 166 -4.78 -6.99 13.52
CA ARG A 166 -3.94 -5.78 13.47
C ARG A 166 -2.99 -5.84 12.29
N LEU A 167 -3.09 -4.88 11.38
CA LEU A 167 -2.15 -4.68 10.30
C LEU A 167 -1.18 -3.58 10.68
N SER A 168 0.12 -3.78 10.40
CA SER A 168 1.10 -2.71 10.56
C SER A 168 1.18 -1.91 9.28
N ALA A 169 0.73 -0.65 9.27
CA ALA A 169 0.75 0.21 8.10
C ALA A 169 2.17 0.45 7.54
N LEU A 170 3.22 0.21 8.35
CA LEU A 170 4.63 0.24 7.93
C LEU A 170 5.03 -0.95 7.06
N HIS A 171 4.29 -2.06 7.16
CA HIS A 171 4.64 -3.34 6.55
C HIS A 171 3.58 -3.85 5.58
N VAL A 172 2.46 -3.14 5.44
CA VAL A 172 1.45 -3.43 4.45
C VAL A 172 2.01 -3.14 3.06
N THR A 173 2.12 -4.19 2.25
CA THR A 173 2.63 -4.20 0.88
C THR A 173 1.86 -3.30 -0.08
N ASN A 174 0.58 -3.02 0.20
CA ASN A 174 -0.25 -2.12 -0.61
C ASN A 174 -1.29 -1.38 0.24
N LEU A 175 -0.83 -0.43 1.07
CA LEU A 175 -1.68 0.26 2.04
C LEU A 175 -2.84 1.02 1.41
N TRP A 176 -2.60 1.67 0.26
CA TRP A 176 -3.64 2.37 -0.48
C TRP A 176 -4.77 1.41 -0.88
N LEU A 177 -4.44 0.27 -1.47
CA LEU A 177 -5.42 -0.72 -1.89
C LEU A 177 -6.16 -1.36 -0.70
N VAL A 178 -5.45 -1.64 0.40
CA VAL A 178 -6.08 -2.09 1.65
C VAL A 178 -7.15 -1.11 2.10
N MET A 179 -6.86 0.19 2.09
CA MET A 179 -7.83 1.20 2.50
C MET A 179 -9.03 1.25 1.57
N GLN A 180 -8.83 1.23 0.24
CA GLN A 180 -9.94 1.22 -0.72
C GLN A 180 -10.86 0.00 -0.55
N ILE A 181 -10.27 -1.17 -0.27
CA ILE A 181 -11.04 -2.39 0.01
C ILE A 181 -11.83 -2.25 1.31
N LEU A 182 -11.20 -1.78 2.38
CA LEU A 182 -11.85 -1.61 3.69
C LEU A 182 -12.97 -0.56 3.66
N GLU A 183 -12.75 0.56 2.97
CA GLU A 183 -13.76 1.59 2.73
C GLU A 183 -14.98 0.99 2.03
N ARG A 184 -14.77 0.27 0.92
CA ARG A 184 -15.86 -0.38 0.17
C ARG A 184 -16.64 -1.38 1.01
N VAL A 185 -15.96 -2.26 1.73
CA VAL A 185 -16.60 -3.25 2.62
C VAL A 185 -17.40 -2.57 3.75
N SER A 186 -16.98 -1.39 4.18
CA SER A 186 -17.69 -0.60 5.20
C SER A 186 -18.91 0.12 4.62
N GLU A 187 -18.80 0.71 3.43
CA GLU A 187 -19.89 1.41 2.74
C GLU A 187 -21.00 0.45 2.29
N ASP A 188 -20.64 -0.75 1.83
CA ASP A 188 -21.57 -1.85 1.53
C ASP A 188 -22.36 -2.33 2.75
N LYS A 189 -22.13 -1.76 3.94
CA LYS A 189 -22.87 -2.05 5.19
C LYS A 189 -23.67 -0.84 5.68
N SER A 190 -23.75 0.25 4.90
CA SER A 190 -24.52 1.46 5.23
C SER A 190 -26.04 1.26 5.34
N TRP A 191 -26.56 0.08 4.99
CA TRP A 191 -27.95 -0.34 5.22
C TRP A 191 -28.19 -1.06 6.56
N LEU A 192 -27.18 -1.09 7.45
CA LEU A 192 -27.28 -1.63 8.82
C LEU A 192 -27.38 -0.55 9.91
N ILE A 193 -27.71 0.69 9.55
CA ILE A 193 -28.02 1.77 10.50
C ILE A 193 -29.53 2.01 10.53
#